data_AF-A0A2W6YTL2-F1
#
_entry.id   AF-A0A2W6YTL2-F1
#
_cell.length_a   1.000
_cell.length_b   1.000
_cell.length_c   1.000
_cell.angle_alpha   90.00
_cell.angle_beta   90.00
_cell.angle_gamma   90.00
#
_symmetry.space_group_name_H-M   'P 1'
#
loop_
_entity.id
_entity.type
_entity.pdbx_description
1 polymer ?
#
loop_
_entity_poly.entity_id
_entity_poly.type
_entity_poly.pdbx_seq_one_letter_code
_entity_poly.pdbx_strand_id
1 'polypeptide(L)' 'MANGYTVNERGILNNFAVEPTMYVDDVDQAGFTPYAELLNGRLAMIGFVSLLILEVSTGHGLIWWLGNF' A
#
# COMPACT_ATOMS: atom_id res chain seq x y z
N MET A 1 -15.92 -4.60 21.43
CA MET A 1 -17.27 -4.55 20.84
C MET A 1 -18.09 -3.65 21.76
N ALA A 2 -18.33 -2.40 21.38
CA ALA A 2 -19.10 -1.48 22.22
C ALA A 2 -20.58 -1.89 22.12
N ASN A 3 -21.17 -2.36 23.21
CA ASN A 3 -22.59 -2.68 23.24
C ASN A 3 -23.38 -1.37 23.08
N GLY A 4 -24.24 -1.29 22.06
CA GLY A 4 -25.07 -0.12 21.76
C GLY A 4 -26.14 0.21 22.80
N TYR A 5 -26.09 -0.41 23.98
CA TYR A 5 -26.96 -0.10 25.08
C TYR A 5 -26.29 -0.38 26.42
N THR A 6 -26.63 0.41 27.44
CA THR A 6 -26.28 0.15 28.84
C THR A 6 -27.53 0.09 29.70
N VAL A 7 -27.54 -0.74 30.73
CA VAL A 7 -28.64 -0.88 31.67
C VAL A 7 -28.19 -0.36 33.03
N ASN A 8 -28.90 0.62 33.58
CA ASN A 8 -28.57 1.20 34.89
C ASN A 8 -29.18 0.36 36.03
N GLU A 9 -28.71 0.52 37.27
CA GLU A 9 -29.25 -0.17 38.46
C GLU A 9 -30.76 0.03 38.71
N ARG A 10 -31.38 1.02 38.07
CA ARG A 10 -32.82 1.27 38.11
C ARG A 10 -33.63 0.49 37.06
N GLY A 11 -32.99 -0.41 36.31
CA GLY A 11 -33.63 -1.18 35.24
C GLY A 11 -33.94 -0.38 33.98
N ILE A 12 -33.46 0.86 33.88
CA ILE A 12 -33.66 1.72 32.71
C ILE A 12 -32.55 1.42 31.69
N LEU A 13 -32.99 1.10 30.48
CA LEU A 13 -32.18 0.82 29.30
C LEU A 13 -31.90 2.11 28.53
N ASN A 14 -30.62 2.44 28.36
CA ASN A 14 -30.16 3.54 27.52
C ASN A 14 -29.64 2.94 26.20
N ASN A 15 -30.33 3.24 25.10
CA ASN A 15 -29.89 2.83 23.76
C ASN A 15 -29.06 3.94 23.12
N PHE A 16 -27.76 3.71 22.92
CA PHE A 16 -26.83 4.64 22.27
C PHE A 16 -26.75 4.34 20.78
N ALA A 17 -26.75 5.39 19.96
CA ALA A 17 -26.47 5.22 18.53
C ALA A 17 -25.02 4.74 18.37
N VAL A 18 -24.83 3.50 17.94
CA VAL A 18 -23.51 2.97 17.55
C VAL A 18 -23.25 3.46 16.14
N GLU A 19 -22.18 4.23 15.96
CA GLU A 19 -21.80 4.72 14.65
C GLU A 19 -21.49 3.53 13.73
N PRO A 20 -22.11 3.43 12.55
CA PRO A 20 -21.72 2.44 11.57
C PRO A 20 -20.27 2.73 11.18
N THR A 21 -19.40 1.72 11.28
CA THR A 21 -18.03 1.85 10.77
C THR A 21 -18.14 2.16 9.27
N MET A 22 -17.55 3.28 8.83
CA MET A 22 -17.53 3.63 7.42
C MET A 22 -16.70 2.58 6.66
N TYR A 23 -17.38 1.72 5.91
CA TYR A 23 -16.74 0.84 4.94
C TYR A 23 -16.32 1.73 3.77
N VAL A 24 -15.03 2.05 3.70
CA VAL A 24 -14.45 2.57 2.46
C VAL A 24 -14.36 1.38 1.53
N ASP A 25 -15.38 1.21 0.67
CA ASP A 25 -15.21 0.40 -0.51
C ASP A 25 -14.17 1.12 -1.37
N ASP A 26 -12.98 0.54 -1.50
CA ASP A 26 -11.95 0.95 -2.46
C ASP A 26 -12.43 0.62 -3.89
N VAL A 27 -13.59 1.15 -4.28
CA VAL A 27 -14.11 1.12 -5.64
C VAL A 27 -13.43 2.23 -6.44
N ASP A 28 -12.13 2.08 -6.65
CA ASP A 28 -11.48 2.74 -7.78
C ASP A 28 -10.79 1.68 -8.64
N GLN A 29 -11.62 1.08 -9.49
CA GLN A 29 -11.28 0.08 -10.48
C GLN A 29 -10.60 0.74 -11.70
N ALA A 30 -9.58 1.58 -11.44
CA ALA A 30 -8.83 2.29 -12.47
C ALA A 30 -7.33 2.41 -12.10
N GLY A 31 -6.56 1.37 -12.47
CA GLY A 31 -5.15 1.49 -12.87
C GLY A 31 -4.07 1.55 -11.78
N PHE A 32 -4.33 2.13 -10.60
CA PHE A 32 -3.34 2.26 -9.53
C PHE A 32 -3.89 1.69 -8.22
N THR A 33 -4.00 0.36 -8.16
CA THR A 33 -4.25 -0.29 -6.87
C THR A 33 -3.01 -0.12 -5.99
N PRO A 34 -3.15 0.03 -4.65
CA PRO A 34 -2.00 0.14 -3.75
C PRO A 34 -1.06 -1.05 -3.87
N TYR A 35 -1.58 -2.21 -4.28
CA TYR A 35 -0.80 -3.39 -4.62
C TYR A 35 0.11 -3.19 -5.85
N ALA A 36 -0.40 -2.56 -6.92
CA ALA A 36 0.38 -2.26 -8.12
C ALA A 36 1.49 -1.23 -7.85
N GLU A 37 1.24 -0.21 -7.03
CA GLU A 37 2.27 0.75 -6.62
C GLU A 37 3.40 0.09 -5.81
N LEU A 38 3.06 -0.78 -4.87
CA LEU A 38 4.05 -1.52 -4.08
C LEU A 38 4.88 -2.47 -4.95
N LEU A 39 4.26 -3.14 -5.93
CA LEU A 39 4.97 -4.00 -6.87
C LEU A 39 5.92 -3.20 -7.78
N ASN A 40 5.44 -2.11 -8.37
CA ASN A 40 6.25 -1.25 -9.24
C ASN A 40 7.42 -0.62 -8.47
N GLY A 41 7.19 -0.17 -7.23
CA GLY A 41 8.24 0.35 -6.36
C GLY A 41 9.34 -0.67 -6.06
N ARG A 42 8.98 -1.93 -5.77
CA ARG A 42 9.96 -3.01 -5.53
C ARG A 42 10.76 -3.35 -6.78
N LEU A 43 10.10 -3.46 -7.93
CA LEU A 43 10.75 -3.71 -9.21
C LEU A 43 11.74 -2.57 -9.54
N ALA A 44 11.38 -1.32 -9.29
CA ALA A 44 12.26 -0.18 -9.49
C ALA A 44 13.50 -0.21 -8.58
N MET A 45 13.33 -0.56 -7.29
CA MET A 45 14.47 -0.70 -6.36
C MET A 45 15.44 -1.81 -6.81
N ILE A 46 14.93 -2.96 -7.25
CA ILE A 46 15.75 -4.06 -7.77
C ILE A 46 16.46 -3.65 -9.05
N GLY A 47 15.75 -2.98 -9.98
CA GLY A 47 16.34 -2.47 -11.21
C GLY A 47 17.49 -1.49 -10.96
N PHE A 48 17.32 -0.57 -10.00
CA PHE A 48 18.35 0.40 -9.62
C PHE A 48 19.59 -0.28 -9.03
N VAL A 49 19.41 -1.23 -8.09
CA VAL A 49 20.53 -1.96 -7.48
C VAL A 49 21.25 -2.82 -8.52
N SER A 50 20.52 -3.48 -9.41
CA SER A 50 21.12 -4.25 -10.51
C SER A 50 21.96 -3.36 -11.43
N LEU A 51 21.52 -2.12 -11.68
CA LEU A 51 22.24 -1.15 -12.50
C LEU A 51 23.56 -0.73 -11.84
N LEU A 52 23.55 -0.44 -10.53
CA LEU A 52 24.75 -0.13 -9.78
C LEU A 52 25.76 -1.28 -9.79
N ILE A 53 25.30 -2.53 -9.61
CA ILE A 53 26.16 -3.71 -9.65
C ILE A 53 26.79 -3.88 -11.04
N LEU A 54 26.00 -3.68 -12.09
CA LEU A 54 26.48 -3.79 -13.47
C LEU A 54 27.51 -2.71 -13.80
N GLU A 55 27.28 -1.47 -13.36
CA GLU A 55 28.23 -0.36 -13.51
C GLU A 55 29.56 -0.63 -12.81
N VAL A 56 29.52 -1.14 -11.58
CA VAL A 56 30.73 -1.52 -10.83
C VAL A 56 31.45 -2.71 -11.48
N SER A 57 30.72 -3.72 -11.95
CA SER A 57 31.33 -4.92 -12.56
C SER A 57 31.92 -4.66 -13.94
N THR A 58 31.32 -3.76 -14.71
CA THR A 58 31.71 -3.51 -16.11
C THR A 58 32.71 -2.36 -16.23
N GLY A 59 32.78 -1.46 -15.24
CA GLY A 59 33.66 -0.29 -15.23
C GLY A 59 33.32 0.78 -16.29
N HIS A 60 32.38 0.45 -17.19
CA HIS A 60 31.76 1.33 -18.18
C HIS A 60 30.24 1.24 -17.99
N GLY A 61 29.58 2.38 -17.80
CA GLY A 61 28.14 2.43 -17.51
C GLY A 61 27.26 1.82 -18.62
N LEU A 62 26.02 1.46 -18.28
CA LEU A 62 25.05 0.82 -19.19
C LEU A 62 24.88 1.55 -20.54
N ILE A 63 25.06 2.88 -20.56
CA ILE A 63 25.06 3.73 -21.77
C ILE A 63 26.21 3.37 -22.74
N TRP A 64 27.37 2.97 -22.23
CA TRP A 64 28.49 2.54 -23.08
C TRP A 64 28.18 1.18 -23.73
N TRP A 65 27.59 0.23 -23.01
CA TRP A 65 27.19 -1.06 -23.58
C TRP A 65 26.07 -0.94 -24.61
N LEU A 66 25.06 -0.10 -24.37
CA LEU A 66 23.97 0.15 -25.33
C LEU A 66 24.42 1.01 -26.53
N GLY A 67 25.45 1.83 -26.36
CA GLY A 67 26.04 2.66 -27.44
C GLY A 67 27.16 1.97 -28.23
N ASN A 68 27.63 0.79 -27.80
CA ASN A 68 28.67 -0.01 -28.47
C ASN A 68 28.12 -1.34 -29.01
N PHE A 69 26.83 -1.36 -29.34
CA PHE A 69 26.21 -2.36 -30.19
C PHE A 69 26.17 -1.87 -31.65
#